data_AF-A0A1B8A5G6-F1
#
_entry.id   AF-A0A1B8A5G6-F1
#
_cell.length_a   1.000
_cell.length_b   1.000
_cell.length_c   1.000
_cell.angle_alpha   90.00
_cell.angle_beta   90.00
_cell.angle_gamma   90.00
#
_symmetry.space_group_name_H-M   'P 1'
#
loop_
_entity.id
_entity.type
_entity.pdbx_description
1 polymer ?
#
loop_
_entity_poly.entity_id
_entity_poly.type
_entity_poly.pdbx_seq_one_letter_code
_entity_poly.pdbx_strand_id
1 'polypeptide(L)'
;MSNGPVNKQREAAAPFRDGESDSMDINKDSRPYASQVCAVYFQGNGPLHIPHALLHQSVELASRNVATDCFSSSSRDLHLNDIDYNTGHVLIHFMATGRYQCLKPQGETIMISYASEFTTALRVYAAAQSFQLTSLRDLARRR
;
A
#
# COMPACT_ATOMS: atom_id res chain seq x y z
N MET A 1 81.64 -27.77 11.83
CA MET A 1 80.88 -26.57 11.39
C MET A 1 80.23 -26.90 10.06
N SER A 2 78.94 -26.56 9.93
CA SER A 2 78.03 -26.67 8.77
C SER A 2 77.53 -28.05 8.33
N ASN A 3 76.32 -28.37 8.83
CA ASN A 3 75.40 -29.37 8.31
C ASN A 3 74.45 -28.72 7.28
N GLY A 4 74.22 -29.35 6.13
CA GLY A 4 72.94 -29.29 5.40
C GLY A 4 72.25 -30.66 5.48
N PRO A 5 71.09 -30.92 4.84
CA PRO A 5 70.11 -30.04 4.19
C PRO A 5 68.70 -30.17 4.85
N VAL A 6 67.75 -29.25 4.62
CA VAL A 6 66.33 -29.48 4.98
C VAL A 6 65.38 -28.99 3.90
N ASN A 7 64.92 -29.98 3.14
CA ASN A 7 63.56 -30.32 2.71
C ASN A 7 62.53 -29.23 2.31
N LYS A 8 61.99 -29.43 1.10
CA LYS A 8 60.82 -28.79 0.49
C LYS A 8 59.51 -29.37 1.05
N GLN A 9 58.44 -28.57 0.91
CA GLN A 9 57.03 -28.99 0.72
C GLN A 9 56.25 -29.53 1.95
N ARG A 10 55.27 -28.76 2.44
CA ARG A 10 53.84 -28.83 2.05
C ARG A 10 52.94 -28.05 3.01
N GLU A 11 52.32 -27.04 2.42
CA GLU A 11 50.96 -26.54 2.57
C GLU A 11 49.95 -27.51 3.22
N ALA A 12 49.33 -27.05 4.31
CA ALA A 12 48.00 -27.43 4.78
C ALA A 12 47.50 -26.37 5.77
N ALA A 13 47.02 -25.23 5.26
CA ALA A 13 46.23 -24.29 6.06
C ALA A 13 44.80 -24.86 6.17
N ALA A 14 44.30 -24.99 7.39
CA ALA A 14 42.95 -25.43 7.67
C ALA A 14 41.91 -24.51 6.97
N PRO A 15 40.78 -25.04 6.45
CA PRO A 15 39.73 -24.18 5.93
C PRO A 15 39.11 -23.41 7.10
N PHE A 16 39.24 -22.09 7.04
CA PHE A 16 38.45 -21.17 7.84
C PHE A 16 36.98 -21.50 7.60
N ARG A 17 36.25 -21.78 8.68
CA ARG A 17 34.80 -21.97 8.64
C ARG A 17 34.19 -20.61 8.32
N ASP A 18 33.73 -20.46 7.08
CA ASP A 18 33.03 -19.27 6.66
C ASP A 18 31.76 -19.08 7.47
N GLY A 19 31.57 -17.81 7.83
CA GLY A 19 30.60 -17.34 8.79
C GLY A 19 29.17 -17.75 8.44
N GLU A 20 28.50 -18.17 9.50
CA GLU A 20 27.07 -17.99 9.72
C GLU A 20 26.61 -16.68 9.07
N SER A 21 25.90 -16.79 7.95
CA SER A 21 25.28 -15.63 7.30
C SER A 21 24.09 -15.23 8.15
N ASP A 22 24.43 -14.34 9.07
CA ASP A 22 23.57 -13.47 9.84
C ASP A 22 22.34 -13.07 9.02
N SER A 23 21.19 -13.35 9.62
CA SER A 23 19.90 -12.74 9.35
C SER A 23 20.07 -11.34 8.77
N MET A 24 19.84 -11.19 7.46
CA MET A 24 19.46 -9.89 6.94
C MET A 24 18.07 -9.60 7.46
N ASP A 25 18.03 -9.05 8.68
CA ASP A 25 16.96 -8.17 9.12
C ASP A 25 16.77 -7.15 8.00
N ILE A 26 15.77 -7.39 7.16
CA ILE A 26 15.20 -6.36 6.30
C ILE A 26 14.46 -5.42 7.25
N ASN A 27 15.23 -4.67 8.03
CA ASN A 27 14.84 -3.36 8.53
C ASN A 27 14.69 -2.48 7.28
N LYS A 28 13.58 -2.70 6.58
CA LYS A 28 13.06 -1.84 5.53
C LYS A 28 12.95 -0.47 6.17
N ASP A 29 13.93 0.38 5.88
CA ASP A 29 14.05 1.75 6.35
C ASP A 29 12.68 2.37 6.62
N SER A 30 12.24 2.29 7.88
CA SER A 30 10.97 2.83 8.34
C SER A 30 11.17 4.33 8.52
N ARG A 31 11.44 5.01 7.41
CA ARG A 31 11.29 6.45 7.32
C ARG A 31 9.82 6.68 6.99
N PRO A 32 8.96 6.96 7.99
CA PRO A 32 7.51 7.08 7.78
C PRO A 32 7.13 8.14 6.73
N TYR A 33 8.05 9.08 6.47
CA TYR A 33 7.88 10.15 5.50
C TYR A 33 8.60 9.93 4.16
N ALA A 34 9.40 8.86 4.00
CA ALA A 34 10.08 8.55 2.73
C ALA A 34 9.29 7.54 1.88
N SER A 35 8.06 7.21 2.26
CA SER A 35 7.20 6.34 1.47
C SER A 35 6.86 7.00 0.14
N GLN A 36 6.99 6.25 -0.96
CA GLN A 36 6.55 6.69 -2.27
C GLN A 36 5.07 7.10 -2.23
N VAL A 37 4.72 8.21 -2.87
CA VAL A 37 3.32 8.64 -3.03
C VAL A 37 2.75 8.05 -4.32
N CYS A 38 1.49 7.61 -4.26
CA CYS A 38 0.70 7.11 -5.37
C CYS A 38 -0.46 8.08 -5.63
N ALA A 39 -0.67 8.42 -6.91
CA ALA A 39 -1.84 9.17 -7.35
C ALA A 39 -2.96 8.19 -7.69
N VAL A 40 -4.13 8.38 -7.08
CA VAL A 40 -5.32 7.54 -7.26
C VAL A 40 -6.38 8.34 -7.99
N TYR A 41 -6.74 7.87 -9.18
CA TYR A 41 -7.77 8.45 -10.04
C TYR A 41 -9.08 7.68 -9.90
N PHE A 42 -10.18 8.42 -9.78
CA PHE A 42 -11.54 7.88 -9.65
C PHE A 42 -12.37 8.27 -10.88
N GLN A 43 -13.58 7.74 -10.97
CA GLN A 43 -14.49 8.03 -12.07
C GLN A 43 -14.66 9.55 -12.29
N GLY A 44 -14.07 10.06 -13.37
CA GLY A 44 -14.19 11.44 -13.82
C GLY A 44 -13.54 12.50 -12.94
N ASN A 45 -12.83 12.12 -11.86
CA ASN A 45 -12.26 13.05 -10.87
C ASN A 45 -11.02 12.47 -10.18
N GLY A 46 -10.11 13.34 -9.73
CA GLY A 46 -8.85 12.97 -9.09
C GLY A 46 -7.70 13.88 -9.52
N PRO A 47 -6.46 13.61 -9.08
CA PRO A 47 -6.06 12.49 -8.22
C PRO A 47 -6.11 12.81 -6.71
N LEU A 48 -6.42 11.79 -5.90
CA LEU A 48 -6.09 11.80 -4.47
C LEU A 48 -4.71 11.15 -4.28
N HIS A 49 -3.88 11.74 -3.42
CA HIS A 49 -2.52 11.28 -3.18
C HIS A 49 -2.44 10.55 -1.84
N ILE A 50 -1.89 9.33 -1.85
CA ILE A 50 -1.66 8.54 -0.64
C ILE A 50 -0.27 7.93 -0.61
N PRO A 51 0.28 7.65 0.57
CA PRO A 51 1.43 6.77 0.69
C PRO A 51 1.14 5.41 0.06
N HIS A 52 2.04 4.93 -0.80
CA HIS A 52 1.95 3.63 -1.46
C HIS A 52 1.80 2.48 -0.46
N ALA A 53 2.39 2.63 0.74
CA ALA A 53 2.26 1.69 1.85
C ALA A 53 0.80 1.41 2.26
N LEU A 54 -0.11 2.38 2.08
CA LEU A 54 -1.53 2.21 2.43
C LEU A 54 -2.26 1.27 1.46
N LEU A 55 -1.79 1.10 0.23
CA LEU A 55 -2.39 0.15 -0.72
C LEU A 55 -2.27 -1.29 -0.23
N HIS A 56 -1.24 -1.61 0.57
CA HIS A 56 -1.05 -2.94 1.15
C HIS A 56 -2.10 -3.30 2.21
N GLN A 57 -2.94 -2.37 2.66
CA GLN A 57 -4.09 -2.68 3.52
C GLN A 57 -5.14 -3.54 2.79
N SER A 58 -5.09 -3.60 1.46
CA SER A 58 -5.96 -4.44 0.64
C SER A 58 -5.17 -5.15 -0.46
N VAL A 59 -5.26 -6.47 -0.49
CA VAL A 59 -4.63 -7.28 -1.54
C VAL A 59 -5.19 -6.92 -2.92
N GLU A 60 -6.48 -6.61 -3.00
CA GLU A 60 -7.15 -6.24 -4.26
C GLU A 60 -6.68 -4.88 -4.79
N LEU A 61 -6.52 -3.89 -3.90
CA LEU A 61 -5.98 -2.58 -4.28
C LEU A 61 -4.52 -2.67 -4.71
N ALA A 62 -3.71 -3.42 -3.97
CA ALA A 62 -2.31 -3.67 -4.33
C ALA A 62 -2.19 -4.38 -5.68
N SER A 63 -3.05 -5.38 -5.94
CA SER A 63 -3.07 -6.12 -7.21
C SER A 63 -3.44 -5.23 -8.40
N ARG A 64 -4.44 -4.35 -8.24
CA ARG A 64 -4.81 -3.38 -9.28
C ARG A 64 -3.69 -2.38 -9.58
N ASN A 65 -2.91 -1.98 -8.57
CA ASN A 65 -1.75 -1.10 -8.77
C ASN A 65 -0.64 -1.78 -9.58
N VAL A 66 -0.38 -3.07 -9.36
CA VAL A 66 0.62 -3.81 -10.15
C VAL A 66 0.15 -4.01 -11.58
N ALA A 67 -1.15 -4.22 -11.80
CA ALA A 67 -1.73 -4.34 -13.14
C ALA A 67 -1.62 -3.05 -13.97
N THR A 68 -1.52 -1.88 -13.33
CA THR A 68 -1.30 -0.59 -14.01
C THR A 68 0.18 -0.29 -14.30
N ASP A 69 1.11 -0.98 -13.64
CA ASP A 69 2.56 -0.75 -13.75
C ASP A 69 3.19 -1.33 -15.05
N CYS A 70 2.42 -2.02 -15.91
CA CYS A 70 2.96 -2.67 -17.11
C CYS A 70 3.21 -1.75 -18.31
N PHE A 71 2.93 -0.44 -18.22
CA PHE A 71 3.04 0.49 -19.36
C PHE A 71 3.84 1.79 -19.15
N SER A 72 4.35 2.12 -17.96
CA SER A 72 5.26 3.28 -17.82
C SER A 72 6.02 3.34 -16.49
N SER A 73 7.32 3.59 -16.58
CA SER A 73 8.27 3.55 -15.47
C SER A 73 8.29 4.80 -14.58
N SER A 74 7.36 5.76 -14.73
CA SER A 74 7.50 7.07 -14.05
C SER A 74 6.30 7.53 -13.21
N SER A 75 5.15 6.87 -13.25
CA SER A 75 4.06 7.20 -12.31
C SER A 75 3.24 5.95 -11.98
N ARG A 76 3.27 5.55 -10.70
CA ARG A 76 2.42 4.47 -10.16
C ARG A 76 1.02 5.04 -9.96
N ASP A 77 0.34 5.30 -11.07
CA ASP A 77 -0.98 5.91 -11.07
C ASP A 77 -2.03 4.81 -11.03
N LEU A 78 -2.74 4.72 -9.91
CA LEU A 78 -3.81 3.75 -9.71
C LEU A 78 -5.12 4.33 -10.26
N HIS A 79 -5.72 3.64 -11.22
CA HIS A 79 -6.99 4.04 -11.82
C HIS A 79 -8.14 3.15 -11.34
N LEU A 80 -9.08 3.73 -10.60
CA LEU A 80 -10.29 3.09 -10.05
C LEU A 80 -11.54 3.68 -10.72
N ASN A 81 -11.64 3.48 -12.04
CA ASN A 81 -12.71 4.06 -12.86
C ASN A 81 -14.12 3.52 -12.55
N ASP A 82 -14.20 2.40 -11.83
CA ASP A 82 -15.43 1.79 -11.32
C ASP A 82 -15.94 2.42 -10.02
N ILE A 83 -15.16 3.33 -9.41
CA ILE A 83 -15.45 3.97 -8.13
C ILE A 83 -15.66 5.47 -8.34
N ASP A 84 -16.80 5.99 -7.87
CA ASP A 84 -17.04 7.44 -7.89
C ASP A 84 -16.16 8.18 -6.86
N TYR A 85 -15.91 9.46 -7.11
CA TYR A 85 -15.00 10.26 -6.28
C TYR A 85 -15.41 10.39 -4.80
N ASN A 86 -16.72 10.45 -4.49
CA ASN A 86 -17.16 10.55 -3.10
C ASN A 86 -16.85 9.25 -2.35
N THR A 87 -17.14 8.11 -2.99
CA THR A 87 -16.78 6.77 -2.49
C THR A 87 -15.26 6.64 -2.36
N GLY A 88 -14.50 7.10 -3.36
CA GLY A 88 -13.05 7.14 -3.37
C GLY A 88 -12.46 7.94 -2.22
N HIS A 89 -13.03 9.10 -1.92
CA HIS A 89 -12.63 9.92 -0.77
C HIS A 89 -12.76 9.15 0.55
N VAL A 90 -13.89 8.48 0.79
CA VAL A 90 -14.10 7.73 2.04
C VAL A 90 -13.09 6.59 2.16
N LEU A 91 -12.83 5.86 1.07
CA LEU A 91 -11.83 4.79 1.02
C LEU A 91 -10.44 5.30 1.43
N ILE A 92 -10.00 6.38 0.77
CA ILE A 92 -8.69 6.99 0.99
C ILE A 92 -8.57 7.53 2.42
N HIS A 93 -9.59 8.26 2.88
CA HIS A 93 -9.63 8.80 4.23
C HIS A 93 -9.58 7.69 5.29
N PHE A 94 -10.32 6.60 5.09
CA PHE A 94 -10.30 5.45 5.97
C PHE A 94 -8.92 4.80 6.02
N MET A 95 -8.26 4.57 4.89
CA MET A 95 -6.93 3.96 4.89
C MET A 95 -5.89 4.82 5.61
N ALA A 96 -6.02 6.15 5.51
CA ALA A 96 -5.12 7.11 6.15
C ALA A 96 -5.39 7.28 7.66
N THR A 97 -6.65 7.20 8.10
CA THR A 97 -7.06 7.62 9.46
C THR A 97 -7.76 6.55 10.29
N GLY A 98 -8.20 5.46 9.66
CA GLY A 98 -9.05 4.43 10.25
C GLY A 98 -10.51 4.86 10.47
N ARG A 99 -10.93 6.04 9.99
CA ARG A 99 -12.26 6.61 10.25
C ARG A 99 -13.11 6.65 8.99
N TYR A 100 -14.43 6.53 9.17
CA TYR A 100 -15.38 6.77 8.09
C TYR A 100 -15.77 8.25 8.08
N GLN A 101 -15.55 8.93 6.96
CA GLN A 101 -15.95 10.32 6.75
C GLN A 101 -16.37 10.56 5.30
N CYS A 102 -17.60 11.06 5.11
CA CYS A 102 -18.07 11.54 3.82
C CYS A 102 -17.61 12.98 3.56
N LEU A 103 -17.52 13.35 2.28
CA LEU A 103 -17.53 14.76 1.89
C LEU A 103 -18.86 15.39 2.29
N LYS A 104 -18.84 16.67 2.68
CA LYS A 104 -20.07 17.39 3.02
C LYS A 104 -20.98 17.41 1.79
N PRO A 105 -22.23 16.94 1.92
CA PRO A 105 -23.14 16.93 0.79
C PRO A 105 -23.51 18.35 0.38
N GLN A 106 -23.55 18.61 -0.92
CA GLN A 106 -23.97 19.89 -1.50
C GLN A 106 -25.50 19.99 -1.57
N GLY A 107 -26.20 19.60 -0.51
CA GLY A 107 -27.66 19.60 -0.45
C GLY A 107 -28.19 20.89 0.16
N GLU A 108 -29.09 21.58 -0.53
CA GLU A 108 -29.78 22.77 0.00
C GLU A 108 -30.74 22.42 1.15
N THR A 109 -31.15 21.15 1.26
CA THR A 109 -32.05 20.66 2.31
C THR A 109 -31.47 19.46 3.06
N ILE A 110 -31.90 19.30 4.31
CA ILE A 110 -31.50 18.22 5.20
C ILE A 110 -31.83 16.84 4.60
N MET A 111 -32.99 16.68 3.95
CA MET A 111 -33.38 15.41 3.32
C MET A 111 -32.47 15.02 2.15
N ILE A 112 -32.13 15.98 1.28
CA ILE A 112 -31.23 15.73 0.14
C ILE A 112 -29.82 15.37 0.65
N SER A 113 -29.37 16.04 1.71
CA SER A 113 -28.13 15.70 2.42
C SER A 113 -28.13 14.25 2.89
N TYR A 114 -29.15 13.81 3.63
CA TYR A 114 -29.24 12.41 4.11
C TYR A 114 -29.30 11.38 2.98
N ALA A 115 -30.08 11.62 1.95
CA ALA A 115 -30.18 10.70 0.81
C ALA A 115 -28.83 10.54 0.09
N SER A 116 -28.09 11.63 -0.06
CA SER A 116 -26.76 11.61 -0.68
C SER A 116 -25.71 10.90 0.18
N GLU A 117 -25.75 11.09 1.50
CA GLU A 117 -24.86 10.39 2.44
C GLU A 117 -25.16 8.89 2.46
N PHE A 118 -26.43 8.51 2.53
CA PHE A 118 -26.87 7.11 2.49
C PHE A 118 -26.46 6.42 1.18
N THR A 119 -26.66 7.09 0.04
CA THR A 119 -26.22 6.57 -1.26
C THR A 119 -24.71 6.35 -1.29
N THR A 120 -23.94 7.29 -0.74
CA THR A 120 -22.48 7.16 -0.63
C THR A 120 -22.12 5.99 0.27
N ALA A 121 -22.79 5.81 1.42
CA ALA A 121 -22.55 4.70 2.33
C ALA A 121 -22.78 3.33 1.67
N LEU A 122 -23.83 3.19 0.84
CA LEU A 122 -24.08 1.95 0.09
C LEU A 122 -22.97 1.64 -0.91
N ARG A 123 -22.48 2.66 -1.63
CA ARG A 123 -21.37 2.49 -2.58
C ARG A 123 -20.06 2.18 -1.88
N VAL A 124 -19.79 2.84 -0.75
CA VAL A 124 -18.63 2.53 0.11
C VAL A 124 -18.72 1.12 0.65
N TYR A 125 -19.90 0.66 1.07
CA TYR A 125 -20.10 -0.71 1.53
C TYR A 125 -19.73 -1.72 0.43
N ALA A 126 -20.24 -1.52 -0.79
CA ALA A 126 -19.95 -2.38 -1.93
C ALA A 126 -18.45 -2.36 -2.29
N ALA A 127 -17.84 -1.18 -2.36
CA ALA A 127 -16.43 -1.03 -2.66
C ALA A 127 -15.54 -1.64 -1.57
N ALA A 128 -15.85 -1.42 -0.29
CA ALA A 128 -15.13 -1.99 0.84
C ALA A 128 -15.22 -3.53 0.86
N GLN A 129 -16.36 -4.08 0.43
CA GLN A 129 -16.49 -5.53 0.24
C GLN A 129 -15.57 -6.03 -0.88
N SER A 130 -15.57 -5.38 -2.05
CA SER A 130 -14.71 -5.73 -3.18
C SER A 130 -13.22 -5.62 -2.84
N PHE A 131 -12.82 -4.60 -2.08
CA PHE A 131 -11.44 -4.41 -1.64
C PHE A 131 -11.10 -5.15 -0.33
N GLN A 132 -12.01 -5.96 0.21
CA GLN A 132 -11.82 -6.74 1.44
C GLN A 132 -11.49 -5.89 2.68
N LEU A 133 -11.89 -4.60 2.70
CA LEU A 133 -11.73 -3.68 3.81
C LEU A 133 -12.86 -3.88 4.83
N THR A 134 -12.78 -4.98 5.59
CA THR A 134 -13.85 -5.43 6.49
C THR A 134 -14.28 -4.36 7.51
N SER A 135 -13.34 -3.67 8.15
CA SER A 135 -13.66 -2.61 9.12
C SER A 135 -14.40 -1.44 8.48
N LEU A 136 -14.02 -1.04 7.26
CA LEU A 136 -14.72 0.03 6.53
C LEU A 136 -16.13 -0.40 6.12
N ARG A 137 -16.29 -1.65 5.67
CA ARG A 137 -17.60 -2.22 5.35
C ARG A 137 -18.53 -2.17 6.55
N ASP A 138 -18.03 -2.55 7.73
CA ASP A 138 -18.83 -2.58 8.95
C ASP A 138 -19.17 -1.17 9.45
N LEU A 139 -18.27 -0.19 9.24
CA LEU A 139 -18.56 1.23 9.48
C LEU A 139 -19.62 1.76 8.53
N ALA A 140 -19.53 1.45 7.23
CA ALA A 140 -20.49 1.88 6.22
C ALA A 140 -21.89 1.29 6.46
N ARG A 141 -21.99 0.05 6.94
CA ARG A 141 -23.27 -0.60 7.27
C ARG A 141 -24.04 0.11 8.39
N ARG A 142 -23.35 0.84 9.27
CA ARG A 142 -23.94 1.53 10.43
C ARG A 142 -24.31 3.00 10.14
N ARG A 143 -24.14 3.46 8.89
CA ARG A 143 -24.53 4.79 8.43
C ARG A 143 -25.97 4.77 7.95
#